data_AF-A0AAD7XVN9-F1
#
_entry.id   AF-A0AAD7XVN9-F1
#
_cell.length_a   1.000
_cell.length_b   1.000
_cell.length_c   1.000
_cell.angle_alpha   90.00
_cell.angle_beta   90.00
_cell.angle_gamma   90.00
#
_symmetry.space_group_name_H-M   'P 1'
#
loop_
_entity.id
_entity.type
_entity.pdbx_description
1 polymer ?
#
loop_
_entity_poly.entity_id
_entity_poly.type
_entity_poly.pdbx_seq_one_letter_code
_entity_poly.pdbx_strand_id
1 'polypeptide(L)'
;MSARNNGPAGKFRIEASWNEAHGTYRANDQMPLPKTLKCIFCDQEKQLDAFSKTQLAKATFNPYAPAGYNNKKKTITCKQCTAKQTVTLTCMTCTKTKPLEQFARNQRRHNEKARCLKCMKKREEEDMNDSDPDYSSDDDELRETWHDFT
;
A
#
# COMPACT_ATOMS: atom_id res chain seq x y z
N MET A 1 5.77 -31.83 -74.94
CA MET A 1 6.71 -30.70 -75.15
C MET A 1 6.59 -29.77 -73.96
N SER A 2 7.61 -29.72 -73.10
CA SER A 2 7.67 -28.76 -72.00
C SER A 2 8.35 -27.47 -72.47
N ALA A 3 7.73 -26.32 -72.25
CA ALA A 3 8.43 -25.04 -72.23
C ALA A 3 8.56 -24.59 -70.77
N ARG A 4 9.81 -24.41 -70.34
CA ARG A 4 10.20 -23.82 -69.05
C ARG A 4 10.39 -22.32 -69.26
N ASN A 5 10.05 -21.51 -68.24
CA ASN A 5 10.80 -20.33 -67.78
C ASN A 5 10.11 -19.82 -66.49
N ASN A 6 10.69 -20.07 -65.31
CA ASN A 6 11.71 -19.27 -64.59
C ASN A 6 11.08 -18.18 -63.70
N GLY A 7 10.68 -18.58 -62.49
CA GLY A 7 10.40 -17.68 -61.37
C GLY A 7 11.61 -17.60 -60.42
N PRO A 8 11.98 -16.42 -59.91
CA PRO A 8 13.18 -16.23 -59.10
C PRO A 8 12.83 -16.40 -57.62
N ALA A 9 12.76 -17.63 -57.15
CA ALA A 9 12.91 -17.95 -55.73
C ALA A 9 13.19 -19.44 -55.62
N GLY A 10 14.45 -19.77 -55.36
CA GLY A 10 14.90 -21.13 -55.16
C GLY A 10 14.04 -21.85 -54.13
N LYS A 11 13.75 -23.12 -54.44
CA LYS A 11 13.06 -24.07 -53.58
C LYS A 11 13.85 -24.23 -52.28
N PHE A 12 13.34 -23.73 -51.16
CA PHE A 12 13.83 -24.19 -49.86
C PHE A 12 13.22 -25.57 -49.58
N ARG A 13 14.03 -26.61 -49.80
CA ARG A 13 13.81 -27.92 -49.17
C ARG A 13 14.11 -27.77 -47.69
N ILE A 14 13.10 -27.91 -46.83
CA ILE A 14 13.35 -28.23 -45.42
C ILE A 14 13.60 -29.73 -45.38
N GLU A 15 14.85 -30.13 -45.53
CA GLU A 15 15.26 -31.46 -45.07
C GLU A 15 15.15 -31.44 -43.56
N ALA A 16 14.22 -32.25 -43.03
CA ALA A 16 14.11 -32.51 -41.60
C ALA A 16 15.33 -33.35 -41.17
N SER A 17 16.49 -32.69 -41.08
CA SER A 17 17.59 -33.19 -40.27
C SER A 17 17.16 -33.01 -38.83
N TRP A 18 16.82 -34.10 -38.17
CA TRP A 18 16.70 -34.18 -36.72
C TRP A 18 18.09 -33.99 -36.12
N ASN A 19 18.61 -32.77 -36.19
CA ASN A 19 19.58 -32.30 -35.24
C ASN A 19 18.77 -31.80 -34.05
N GLU A 20 18.92 -32.47 -32.90
CA GLU A 20 18.59 -31.95 -31.58
C GLU A 20 19.47 -30.73 -31.28
N ALA A 21 19.25 -29.66 -32.03
CA ALA A 21 19.65 -28.34 -31.63
C ALA A 21 18.60 -27.89 -30.62
N HIS A 22 18.92 -27.98 -29.33
CA HIS A 22 18.29 -27.19 -28.28
C HIS A 22 18.54 -25.70 -28.57
N GLY A 23 17.86 -25.18 -29.59
CA GLY A 23 17.99 -23.81 -30.04
C GLY A 23 17.33 -22.90 -29.02
N THR A 24 18.14 -22.08 -28.35
CA THR A 24 17.69 -20.95 -27.52
C THR A 24 17.10 -19.81 -28.36
N TYR A 25 16.54 -20.12 -29.54
CA TYR A 25 15.98 -19.12 -30.43
C TYR A 25 14.82 -18.44 -29.70
N ARG A 26 15.00 -17.14 -29.38
CA ARG A 26 14.13 -16.29 -28.55
C ARG A 26 14.23 -16.43 -27.02
N ALA A 27 15.21 -17.16 -26.48
CA ALA A 27 15.42 -17.21 -25.02
C ALA A 27 15.75 -15.83 -24.41
N ASN A 28 16.09 -14.84 -25.23
CA ASN A 28 16.42 -13.48 -24.81
C ASN A 28 15.61 -12.40 -25.53
N ASP A 29 14.44 -12.76 -26.08
CA ASP A 29 13.52 -11.82 -26.73
C ASP A 29 12.81 -11.00 -25.62
N GLN A 30 13.57 -10.11 -24.99
CA GLN A 30 13.04 -9.17 -24.02
C GLN A 30 12.08 -8.26 -24.77
N MET A 31 10.76 -8.46 -24.56
CA MET A 31 9.75 -7.55 -25.08
C MET A 31 10.19 -6.11 -24.79
N PRO A 32 10.18 -5.21 -25.79
CA PRO A 32 10.65 -3.85 -25.60
C PRO A 32 9.84 -3.18 -24.48
N LEU A 33 10.50 -2.91 -23.34
CA LEU A 33 9.89 -2.13 -22.28
C LEU A 33 9.58 -0.73 -22.82
N PRO A 34 8.37 -0.19 -22.56
CA PRO A 34 8.03 1.15 -23.00
C PRO A 34 8.94 2.16 -22.31
N LYS A 35 9.59 3.04 -23.09
CA LYS A 35 10.52 4.08 -22.59
C LYS A 35 9.82 5.13 -21.72
N THR A 36 8.53 5.34 -21.94
CA THR A 36 7.71 6.31 -21.20
C THR A 36 6.36 5.72 -20.85
N LEU A 37 5.76 6.26 -19.80
CA LEU A 37 4.48 5.85 -19.26
C LEU A 37 3.65 7.08 -18.89
N LYS A 38 2.35 7.08 -19.20
CA LYS A 38 1.44 8.20 -18.92
C LYS A 38 0.75 8.02 -17.57
N CYS A 39 0.84 9.03 -16.71
CA CYS A 39 0.16 9.02 -15.42
C CYS A 39 -1.31 9.48 -15.56
N ILE A 40 -2.25 8.76 -14.94
CA ILE A 40 -3.69 9.12 -14.98
C ILE A 40 -4.07 10.41 -14.23
N PHE A 41 -3.28 10.83 -13.24
CA PHE A 41 -3.61 11.99 -12.41
C PHE A 41 -3.08 13.31 -12.93
N CYS A 42 -1.86 13.31 -13.50
CA CYS A 42 -1.25 14.51 -14.05
C CYS A 42 -1.24 14.54 -15.58
N ASP A 43 -1.72 13.47 -16.23
CA ASP A 43 -1.76 13.28 -17.68
C ASP A 43 -0.42 13.47 -18.42
N GLN A 44 0.70 13.47 -17.69
CA GLN A 44 2.04 13.62 -18.26
C GLN A 44 2.68 12.27 -18.56
N GLU A 45 3.35 12.18 -19.71
CA GLU A 45 4.28 11.10 -20.03
C GLU A 45 5.58 11.30 -19.26
N LYS A 46 6.01 10.26 -18.53
CA LYS A 46 7.23 10.30 -17.72
C LYS A 46 8.06 9.04 -17.95
N GLN A 47 9.35 9.14 -17.65
CA GLN A 47 10.28 8.01 -17.66
C GLN A 47 9.87 6.95 -16.62
N LEU A 48 10.30 5.69 -16.80
CA LEU A 48 9.94 4.58 -15.90
C LEU A 48 10.33 4.87 -14.44
N ASP A 49 11.43 5.57 -14.20
CA ASP A 49 11.89 5.93 -12.86
C ASP A 49 10.92 6.83 -12.08
N ALA A 50 10.03 7.54 -12.77
CA ALA A 50 8.98 8.33 -12.15
C ALA A 50 7.85 7.47 -11.56
N PHE A 51 7.84 6.15 -11.82
CA PHE A 51 6.83 5.20 -11.36
C PHE A 51 7.42 4.23 -10.33
N SER A 52 6.59 3.70 -9.43
CA SER A 52 7.04 2.66 -8.49
C SER A 52 7.20 1.32 -9.21
N LYS A 53 8.07 0.44 -8.69
CA LYS A 53 8.25 -0.92 -9.23
C LYS A 53 6.94 -1.69 -9.35
N THR A 54 6.03 -1.49 -8.41
CA THR A 54 4.68 -2.08 -8.42
C THR A 54 3.80 -1.55 -9.54
N GLN A 55 3.89 -0.26 -9.88
CA GLN A 55 3.17 0.35 -11.00
C GLN A 55 3.79 -0.06 -12.34
N LEU A 56 5.12 -0.18 -12.42
CA LEU A 56 5.82 -0.69 -13.59
C LEU A 56 5.41 -2.14 -13.88
N ALA A 57 5.44 -3.02 -12.87
CA ALA A 57 5.02 -4.42 -13.02
C ALA A 57 3.55 -4.57 -13.46
N LYS A 58 2.69 -3.58 -13.13
CA LYS A 58 1.31 -3.53 -13.62
C LYS A 58 1.20 -3.12 -15.08
N ALA A 59 2.07 -2.21 -15.54
CA ALA A 59 2.09 -1.69 -16.91
C ALA A 59 2.78 -2.64 -17.89
N THR A 60 3.79 -3.38 -17.43
CA THR A 60 4.54 -4.33 -18.25
C THR A 60 3.76 -5.63 -18.46
N PHE A 61 4.02 -6.28 -19.59
CA PHE A 61 3.45 -7.59 -19.90
C PHE A 61 3.88 -8.63 -18.85
N ASN A 62 2.92 -9.35 -18.28
CA ASN A 62 3.18 -10.46 -17.36
C ASN A 62 2.81 -11.80 -18.03
N PRO A 63 3.79 -12.67 -18.34
CA PRO A 63 3.55 -13.93 -19.03
C PRO A 63 2.77 -14.96 -18.19
N TYR A 64 2.79 -14.83 -16.86
CA TYR A 64 2.09 -15.73 -15.94
C TYR A 64 0.70 -15.21 -15.54
N ALA A 65 0.26 -14.09 -16.12
CA ALA A 65 -1.04 -13.52 -15.80
C ALA A 65 -2.19 -14.27 -16.50
N PRO A 66 -3.39 -14.34 -15.89
CA PRO A 66 -4.54 -14.99 -16.49
C PRO A 66 -4.95 -14.34 -17.82
N ALA A 67 -5.63 -15.11 -18.67
CA ALA A 67 -6.10 -14.66 -19.98
C ALA A 67 -6.86 -13.32 -19.86
N GLY A 68 -6.47 -12.36 -20.70
CA GLY A 68 -7.06 -11.02 -20.71
C GLY A 68 -6.49 -10.03 -19.68
N TYR A 69 -5.59 -10.42 -18.79
CA TYR A 69 -4.93 -9.46 -17.90
C TYR A 69 -4.09 -8.46 -18.70
N ASN A 70 -3.28 -8.92 -19.64
CA ASN A 70 -2.38 -8.07 -20.43
C ASN A 70 -3.11 -7.18 -21.45
N ASN A 71 -4.28 -7.60 -21.94
CA ASN A 71 -5.05 -6.85 -22.94
C ASN A 71 -5.86 -5.69 -22.34
N LYS A 72 -5.99 -5.61 -21.01
CA LYS A 72 -6.73 -4.54 -20.33
C LYS A 72 -5.88 -3.28 -20.22
N LYS A 73 -6.45 -2.12 -20.58
CA LYS A 73 -5.84 -0.81 -20.32
C LYS A 73 -5.53 -0.66 -18.82
N LYS A 74 -4.26 -0.44 -18.50
CA LYS A 74 -3.78 -0.33 -17.12
C LYS A 74 -3.74 1.14 -16.72
N THR A 75 -4.36 1.47 -15.60
CA THR A 75 -4.27 2.80 -14.99
C THR A 75 -3.05 2.85 -14.07
N ILE A 76 -2.12 3.75 -14.34
CA ILE A 76 -0.88 3.89 -13.58
C ILE A 76 -0.69 5.31 -13.06
N THR A 77 0.00 5.40 -11.93
CA THR A 77 0.18 6.64 -11.19
C THR A 77 1.65 6.88 -10.93
N CYS A 78 2.15 8.09 -11.19
CA CYS A 78 3.54 8.43 -10.88
C CYS A 78 3.74 8.54 -9.37
N LYS A 79 5.00 8.47 -8.92
CA LYS A 79 5.38 8.58 -7.49
C LYS A 79 4.92 9.89 -6.85
N GLN A 80 4.85 10.97 -7.63
CA GLN A 80 4.40 12.29 -7.13
C GLN A 80 2.88 12.35 -6.93
N CYS A 81 2.11 11.71 -7.81
CA CYS A 81 0.65 11.66 -7.69
C CYS A 81 0.15 10.54 -6.77
N THR A 82 1.00 9.58 -6.43
CA THR A 82 0.64 8.49 -5.52
C THR A 82 0.65 9.03 -4.08
N ALA A 83 -0.47 8.91 -3.37
CA ALA A 83 -0.57 9.34 -1.98
C ALA A 83 0.53 8.68 -1.14
N LYS A 84 1.37 9.50 -0.50
CA LYS A 84 2.42 9.02 0.38
C LYS A 84 1.81 8.51 1.68
N GLN A 85 2.35 7.42 2.20
CA GLN A 85 1.99 6.96 3.53
C GLN A 85 2.37 8.04 4.56
N THR A 86 1.41 8.45 5.39
CA THR A 86 1.66 9.35 6.52
C THR A 86 2.54 8.64 7.54
N VAL A 87 3.80 9.07 7.66
CA VAL A 87 4.78 8.50 8.60
C VAL A 87 4.81 9.22 9.95
N THR A 88 4.22 10.41 10.00
CA THR A 88 4.15 11.28 11.17
C THR A 88 2.73 11.75 11.43
N LEU A 89 2.43 12.03 12.70
CA LEU A 89 1.19 12.66 13.16
C LEU A 89 1.52 13.78 14.13
N THR A 90 0.63 14.77 14.23
CA THR A 90 0.77 15.90 15.16
C THR A 90 -0.11 15.65 16.37
N CYS A 91 0.47 15.71 17.56
CA CYS A 91 -0.28 15.53 18.80
C CYS A 91 -1.14 16.77 19.10
N MET A 92 -2.45 16.63 19.37
CA MET A 92 -3.30 17.76 19.74
C MET A 92 -2.91 18.41 21.07
N THR A 93 -2.36 17.64 22.01
CA THR A 93 -2.12 18.10 23.40
C THR A 93 -0.81 18.86 23.53
N CYS A 94 0.24 18.38 22.85
CA CYS A 94 1.57 18.99 22.94
C CYS A 94 2.05 19.61 21.62
N THR A 95 1.19 19.64 20.59
CA THR A 95 1.41 20.22 19.25
C THR A 95 2.67 19.76 18.51
N LYS A 96 3.32 18.70 19.00
CA LYS A 96 4.54 18.14 18.42
C LYS A 96 4.23 17.10 17.35
N THR A 97 4.87 17.25 16.19
CA THR A 97 4.89 16.23 15.13
C THR A 97 5.83 15.09 15.52
N LYS A 98 5.31 13.87 15.50
CA LYS A 98 5.98 12.67 16.01
C LYS A 98 5.77 11.49 15.06
N PRO A 99 6.65 10.47 15.07
CA PRO A 99 6.48 9.28 14.25
C PRO A 99 5.26 8.46 14.71
N LEU A 100 4.66 7.69 13.80
CA LEU A 100 3.49 6.84 14.09
C LEU A 100 3.66 5.90 15.29
N GLU A 101 4.89 5.47 15.57
CA GLU A 101 5.23 4.60 16.71
C GLU A 101 4.92 5.24 18.07
N GLN A 102 4.96 6.58 18.15
CA GLN A 102 4.61 7.32 19.36
C GLN A 102 3.10 7.55 19.50
N PHE A 103 2.27 6.92 18.65
CA PHE A 103 0.81 6.97 18.69
C PHE A 103 0.21 5.56 18.69
N ALA A 104 -0.87 5.40 19.46
CA ALA A 104 -1.66 4.17 19.48
C ALA A 104 -2.27 3.88 18.10
N ARG A 105 -2.40 2.59 17.75
CA ARG A 105 -2.80 2.13 16.40
C ARG A 105 -4.18 2.65 15.98
N ASN A 106 -5.10 2.73 16.92
CA ASN A 106 -6.46 3.26 16.72
C ASN A 106 -6.45 4.76 16.33
N GLN A 107 -5.55 5.55 16.90
CA GLN A 107 -5.46 7.00 16.63
C GLN A 107 -4.85 7.32 15.27
N ARG A 108 -4.10 6.39 14.66
CA ARG A 108 -3.45 6.64 13.35
C ARG A 108 -4.43 6.87 12.21
N ARG A 109 -5.70 6.45 12.36
CA ARG A 109 -6.78 6.73 11.40
C ARG A 109 -7.38 8.13 11.54
N HIS A 110 -7.27 8.74 12.72
CA HIS A 110 -7.89 10.03 13.04
C HIS A 110 -6.81 11.06 13.40
N ASN A 111 -6.06 11.54 12.39
CA ASN A 111 -4.92 12.44 12.57
C ASN A 111 -5.27 13.70 13.37
N GLU A 112 -6.43 14.32 13.09
CA GLU A 112 -6.89 15.55 13.76
C GLU A 112 -7.06 15.38 15.27
N LYS A 113 -7.40 14.17 15.73
CA LYS A 113 -7.68 13.87 17.13
C LYS A 113 -6.59 13.05 17.82
N ALA A 114 -5.41 12.92 17.22
CA ALA A 114 -4.34 12.09 17.75
C ALA A 114 -3.64 12.72 18.97
N ARG A 115 -3.35 11.90 19.99
CA ARG A 115 -2.56 12.20 21.19
C ARG A 115 -1.38 11.24 21.28
N CYS A 116 -0.18 11.76 21.48
CA CYS A 116 0.99 10.88 21.62
C CYS A 116 0.92 10.08 22.92
N LEU A 117 1.57 8.91 22.95
CA LEU A 117 1.58 7.99 24.09
C LEU A 117 2.02 8.66 25.40
N LYS A 118 2.96 9.62 25.33
CA LYS A 118 3.38 10.41 26.49
C LYS A 118 2.26 11.27 27.08
N CYS A 119 1.46 11.91 26.24
CA CYS A 119 0.34 12.74 26.69
C CYS A 119 -0.82 11.88 27.19
N MET A 120 -1.02 10.68 26.64
CA MET A 120 -2.00 9.73 27.17
C MET A 120 -1.62 9.27 28.57
N LYS A 121 -0.38 8.78 28.73
CA LYS A 121 0.12 8.33 30.02
C LYS A 121 0.07 9.42 31.10
N LYS A 122 0.49 10.65 30.76
CA LYS A 122 0.42 11.78 31.68
C LYS A 122 -1.03 12.05 32.14
N ARG A 123 -2.01 11.96 31.23
CA ARG A 123 -3.42 12.15 31.58
C ARG A 123 -3.92 11.05 32.51
N GLU A 124 -3.56 9.80 32.22
CA GLU A 124 -3.94 8.64 33.05
C GLU A 124 -3.37 8.78 34.48
N GLU A 125 -2.14 9.30 34.62
CA GLU A 125 -1.53 9.57 35.93
C GLU A 125 -2.24 10.70 36.69
N GLU A 126 -2.66 11.76 36.00
CA GLU A 126 -3.41 12.89 36.59
C GLU A 126 -4.82 12.46 37.04
N ASP A 127 -5.55 11.70 36.22
CA ASP A 127 -6.91 11.23 36.52
C ASP A 127 -6.93 10.26 37.73
N MET A 128 -5.85 9.51 37.98
CA MET A 128 -5.75 8.60 39.14
C MET A 128 -5.50 9.33 40.47
N ASN A 129 -4.92 10.51 40.45
CA ASN A 129 -4.56 11.25 41.66
C ASN A 129 -5.69 12.14 42.19
N ASP A 130 -6.79 12.29 41.43
CA ASP A 130 -7.96 13.11 41.78
C ASP A 130 -9.04 12.30 42.55
N SER A 131 -8.73 11.06 42.93
CA SER A 131 -9.56 10.29 43.86
C SER A 131 -9.16 10.67 45.29
N ASP A 132 -9.78 11.72 45.83
CA ASP A 132 -9.62 12.14 47.23
C ASP A 132 -9.89 10.95 48.18
N PRO A 133 -9.05 10.73 49.22
CA PRO A 133 -9.39 9.82 50.29
C PRO A 133 -10.56 10.41 51.09
N ASP A 134 -11.70 9.71 51.15
CA ASP A 134 -12.82 10.03 52.04
C ASP A 134 -12.29 10.23 53.47
N TYR A 135 -12.19 11.49 53.88
CA TYR A 135 -11.97 11.88 55.27
C TYR A 135 -13.27 11.60 56.02
N SER A 136 -13.47 10.34 56.43
CA SER A 136 -14.48 9.98 57.42
C SER A 136 -14.01 10.53 58.77
N SER A 137 -14.33 11.78 59.05
CA SER A 137 -14.23 12.34 60.40
C SER A 137 -15.44 11.86 61.20
N ASP A 138 -15.13 11.14 62.28
CA ASP A 138 -16.01 10.54 63.27
C ASP A 138 -17.11 11.46 63.85
N ASP A 139 -18.08 10.78 64.48
CA ASP A 139 -18.88 11.20 65.65
C ASP A 139 -20.22 11.93 65.39
N ASP A 140 -21.36 11.23 65.57
CA ASP A 140 -22.29 11.43 66.69
C ASP A 140 -23.56 10.53 66.57
N GLU A 141 -24.20 10.28 67.72
CA GLU A 141 -25.18 9.24 68.04
C GLU A 141 -26.58 9.37 67.38
N LEU A 142 -27.35 8.28 67.59
CA LEU A 142 -28.80 8.28 67.89
C LEU A 142 -29.77 8.03 66.71
N ARG A 143 -30.16 6.76 66.53
CA ARG A 143 -31.55 6.27 66.72
C ARG A 143 -31.71 4.83 66.22
N GLU A 144 -31.38 3.87 67.08
CA GLU A 144 -32.11 2.60 67.06
C GLU A 144 -33.50 2.85 67.65
N THR A 145 -34.56 2.61 66.87
CA THR A 145 -35.87 2.09 67.32
C THR A 145 -36.85 2.13 66.14
N TRP A 146 -36.74 1.13 65.26
CA TRP A 146 -37.91 0.68 64.50
C TRP A 146 -38.68 -0.29 65.38
N HIS A 147 -39.60 0.24 66.18
CA HIS A 147 -40.64 -0.56 66.83
C HIS A 147 -41.99 -0.22 66.20
N ASP A 148 -42.36 -1.13 65.30
CA ASP A 148 -43.67 -1.76 65.20
C ASP A 148 -44.89 -0.82 65.23
N PHE A 149 -45.40 -0.51 64.04
CA PHE A 149 -46.77 -0.02 63.88
C PHE A 149 -47.68 -1.24 63.80
N THR A 150 -48.27 -1.65 64.93
CA THR A 150 -49.48 -2.47 64.99
C THR A 150 -50.68 -1.63 65.38
#